data_AF-A0A965JPB7-F1
#
_entry.id   AF-A0A965JPB7-F1
#
_cell.length_a   1.000
_cell.length_b   1.000
_cell.length_c   1.000
_cell.angle_alpha   90.00
_cell.angle_beta   90.00
_cell.angle_gamma   90.00
#
_symmetry.space_group_name_H-M   'P 1'
#
loop_
_entity.id
_entity.type
_entity.pdbx_description
1 polymer ?
#
loop_
_entity_poly.entity_id
_entity_poly.type
_entity_poly.pdbx_seq_one_letter_code
_entity_poly.pdbx_strand_id
1 'polypeptide(L)'
;MKRTKTFLFFFHSYGFLAFGAFIFSLGILPQSFFSLEFSSAIALAVFGVYNGHRLLKFRQSKLTREMNAWLSKNLLAIRSFVVFGVALSCVLFIHIFSLFSSAIFLLGITLLLSAFYSGLFSYFILREIPFLKALLVSISWFIVLVYISKSYGHNFQYIDFSFLILFYALTLPSDLKDIKFDPAFFKTIPQLIGSKKSLILFNVLMAFFLLLNCINGRLNFFYSISILLFLILLTLYYLLKSSSFRLELFDFSLVLVGLGFLFSAKF
;
A
#
# COMPACT_ATOMS: atom_id res chain seq x y z
N MET A 1 -8.75 26.81 -10.33
CA MET A 1 -7.63 26.72 -9.35
C MET A 1 -7.92 25.95 -8.05
N LYS A 2 -9.12 25.97 -7.45
CA LYS A 2 -9.43 25.19 -6.21
C LYS A 2 -9.41 23.66 -6.39
N ARG A 3 -9.91 23.13 -7.52
CA ARG A 3 -9.93 21.68 -7.83
C ARG A 3 -8.52 21.08 -7.87
N THR A 4 -7.54 21.79 -8.44
CA THR A 4 -6.14 21.36 -8.52
C THR A 4 -5.49 21.22 -7.14
N LYS A 5 -5.86 22.07 -6.18
CA LYS A 5 -5.32 22.03 -4.80
C LYS A 5 -5.84 20.83 -4.01
N THR A 6 -7.13 20.52 -4.13
CA THR A 6 -7.76 19.38 -3.43
C THR A 6 -7.25 18.05 -3.98
N PHE A 7 -7.15 17.94 -5.31
CA PHE A 7 -6.57 16.77 -5.98
C PHE A 7 -5.11 16.56 -5.53
N LEU A 8 -4.30 17.61 -5.53
CA LEU A 8 -2.92 17.53 -5.07
C LEU A 8 -2.83 17.13 -3.59
N PHE A 9 -3.72 17.64 -2.75
CA PHE A 9 -3.79 17.27 -1.34
C PHE A 9 -4.07 15.78 -1.17
N PHE A 10 -4.99 15.20 -1.93
CA PHE A 10 -5.34 13.78 -1.84
C PHE A 10 -4.17 12.85 -2.16
N PHE A 11 -3.40 13.16 -3.21
CA PHE A 11 -2.18 12.40 -3.53
C PHE A 11 -1.07 12.65 -2.53
N HIS A 12 -0.79 13.92 -2.20
CA HIS A 12 0.28 14.24 -1.27
C HIS A 12 -0.02 13.67 0.11
N SER A 13 -1.23 13.75 0.64
CA SER A 13 -1.58 13.20 1.97
C SER A 13 -1.69 11.66 2.03
N TYR A 14 -1.25 10.89 1.03
CA TYR A 14 -1.50 9.44 0.96
C TYR A 14 -2.99 9.04 1.03
N GLY A 15 -3.90 9.99 0.81
CA GLY A 15 -5.34 9.73 0.76
C GLY A 15 -5.71 8.74 -0.34
N PHE A 16 -5.05 8.82 -1.49
CA PHE A 16 -5.25 7.87 -2.58
C PHE A 16 -4.86 6.43 -2.21
N LEU A 17 -3.73 6.27 -1.52
CA LEU A 17 -3.27 4.95 -1.05
C LEU A 17 -4.21 4.38 0.01
N ALA A 18 -4.67 5.22 0.95
CA ALA A 18 -5.66 4.84 1.96
C ALA A 18 -7.00 4.42 1.34
N PHE A 19 -7.47 5.16 0.32
CA PHE A 19 -8.64 4.79 -0.45
C PHE A 19 -8.46 3.46 -1.21
N GLY A 20 -7.28 3.25 -1.80
CA GLY A 20 -6.92 1.97 -2.42
C GLY A 20 -6.98 0.81 -1.44
N ALA A 21 -6.42 0.99 -0.24
CA ALA A 21 -6.46 -0.01 0.82
C ALA A 21 -7.90 -0.30 1.31
N PHE A 22 -8.74 0.73 1.42
CA PHE A 22 -10.17 0.58 1.75
C PHE A 22 -10.88 -0.31 0.74
N ILE A 23 -10.82 0.03 -0.55
CA ILE A 23 -11.52 -0.70 -1.62
C ILE A 23 -10.95 -2.12 -1.76
N PHE A 24 -9.64 -2.27 -1.65
CA PHE A 24 -8.99 -3.57 -1.67
C PHE A 24 -9.50 -4.47 -0.54
N SER A 25 -9.45 -3.98 0.70
CA SER A 25 -9.90 -4.71 1.88
C SER A 25 -11.39 -5.08 1.79
N LEU A 26 -12.22 -4.15 1.33
CA LEU A 26 -13.66 -4.38 1.19
C LEU A 26 -13.95 -5.45 0.12
N GLY A 27 -13.16 -5.50 -0.94
CA GLY A 27 -13.34 -6.46 -2.02
C GLY A 27 -12.96 -7.89 -1.67
N ILE A 28 -11.92 -8.10 -0.86
CA ILE A 28 -11.42 -9.44 -0.51
C ILE A 28 -12.12 -10.07 0.71
N LEU A 29 -13.09 -9.34 1.29
CA LEU A 29 -13.90 -9.74 2.44
C LEU A 29 -15.36 -9.90 2.04
N PRO A 30 -16.14 -10.73 2.76
CA PRO A 30 -17.57 -10.82 2.53
C PRO A 30 -18.26 -9.49 2.83
N GLN A 31 -19.33 -9.19 2.09
CA GLN A 31 -20.12 -7.97 2.28
C GLN A 31 -20.92 -8.05 3.59
N SER A 32 -20.39 -7.45 4.65
CA SER A 32 -20.92 -7.50 6.01
C SER A 32 -20.55 -6.21 6.75
N PHE A 33 -21.18 -5.93 7.90
CA PHE A 33 -20.80 -4.78 8.72
C PHE A 33 -19.32 -4.83 9.15
N PHE A 34 -18.83 -6.03 9.47
CA PHE A 34 -17.42 -6.27 9.76
C PHE A 34 -16.49 -5.79 8.64
N SER A 35 -16.80 -6.07 7.36
CA SER A 35 -15.89 -5.70 6.27
C SER A 35 -15.82 -4.19 6.04
N LEU A 36 -16.91 -3.46 6.28
CA LEU A 36 -16.90 -2.00 6.21
C LEU A 36 -16.09 -1.38 7.35
N GLU A 37 -16.29 -1.86 8.59
CA GLU A 37 -15.55 -1.38 9.76
C GLU A 37 -14.06 -1.70 9.66
N PHE A 38 -13.73 -2.94 9.29
CA PHE A 38 -12.35 -3.39 9.10
C PHE A 38 -11.66 -2.58 7.99
N SER A 39 -12.31 -2.42 6.84
CA SER A 39 -11.74 -1.66 5.72
C SER A 39 -11.57 -0.18 6.08
N SER A 40 -12.48 0.38 6.87
CA SER A 40 -12.36 1.74 7.41
C SER A 40 -11.17 1.87 8.37
N ALA A 41 -11.01 0.92 9.29
CA ALA A 41 -9.88 0.88 10.22
C ALA A 41 -8.55 0.83 9.46
N ILE A 42 -8.45 -0.05 8.47
CA ILE A 42 -7.30 -0.17 7.57
C ILE A 42 -6.99 1.14 6.84
N ALA A 43 -8.00 1.79 6.25
CA ALA A 43 -7.80 3.03 5.51
C ALA A 43 -7.25 4.14 6.42
N LEU A 44 -7.81 4.26 7.62
CA LEU A 44 -7.37 5.20 8.64
C LEU A 44 -5.95 4.88 9.13
N ALA A 45 -5.62 3.60 9.33
CA ALA A 45 -4.27 3.15 9.67
C ALA A 45 -3.25 3.51 8.59
N VAL A 46 -3.53 3.17 7.33
CA VAL A 46 -2.67 3.49 6.18
C VAL A 46 -2.47 5.00 6.08
N PHE A 47 -3.54 5.78 6.17
CA PHE A 47 -3.45 7.24 6.17
C PHE A 47 -2.57 7.76 7.31
N GLY A 48 -2.81 7.28 8.53
CA GLY A 48 -2.10 7.73 9.73
C GLY A 48 -0.62 7.35 9.74
N VAL A 49 -0.30 6.07 9.50
CA VAL A 49 1.06 5.52 9.53
C VAL A 49 1.93 6.15 8.44
N TYR A 50 1.46 6.22 7.19
CA TYR A 50 2.26 6.77 6.10
C TYR A 50 2.49 8.28 6.24
N ASN A 51 1.50 9.04 6.72
CA ASN A 51 1.73 10.45 7.06
C ASN A 51 2.62 10.61 8.31
N GLY A 52 2.53 9.70 9.27
CA GLY A 52 3.46 9.62 10.41
C GLY A 52 4.90 9.46 9.97
N HIS A 53 5.17 8.53 9.06
CA HIS A 53 6.49 8.37 8.42
C HIS A 53 6.95 9.65 7.71
N ARG A 54 6.03 10.36 7.04
CA ARG A 54 6.36 11.64 6.40
C ARG A 54 6.71 12.72 7.42
N LEU A 55 5.95 12.83 8.51
CA LEU A 55 6.25 13.77 9.60
C LEU A 55 7.61 13.48 10.24
N LEU A 56 7.98 12.21 10.37
CA LEU A 56 9.31 11.80 10.83
C LEU A 56 10.40 12.26 9.85
N LYS A 57 10.24 11.98 8.54
CA LYS A 57 11.17 12.45 7.49
C LYS A 57 11.27 13.98 7.45
N PHE A 58 10.17 14.69 7.71
CA PHE A 58 10.15 16.16 7.80
C PHE A 58 11.03 16.66 8.95
N ARG A 59 10.91 16.05 10.14
CA ARG A 59 11.77 16.38 11.30
C ARG A 59 13.24 16.07 11.03
N GLN A 60 13.52 15.02 10.26
CA GLN A 60 14.88 14.61 9.89
C GLN A 60 15.44 15.38 8.68
N SER A 61 14.72 16.35 8.12
CA SER A 61 15.11 17.08 6.90
C SER A 61 15.38 16.18 5.68
N LYS A 62 14.73 15.01 5.61
CA LYS A 62 14.87 14.00 4.54
C LYS A 62 13.78 14.10 3.45
N LEU A 63 13.01 15.19 3.42
CA LEU A 63 11.99 15.42 2.39
C LEU A 63 12.52 16.29 1.26
N THR A 64 11.97 16.09 0.06
CA THR A 64 12.24 16.96 -1.09
C THR A 64 11.80 18.40 -0.81
N ARG A 65 12.42 19.37 -1.49
CA ARG A 65 12.07 20.80 -1.32
C ARG A 65 10.59 21.07 -1.55
N GLU A 66 10.01 20.47 -2.59
CA GLU A 66 8.58 20.62 -2.92
C GLU A 66 7.68 20.03 -1.84
N MET A 67 7.97 18.80 -1.39
CA MET A 67 7.17 18.13 -0.36
C MET A 67 7.31 18.80 1.00
N ASN A 68 8.50 19.30 1.33
CA ASN A 68 8.77 20.07 2.54
C ASN A 68 7.95 21.38 2.56
N ALA A 69 7.97 22.13 1.45
CA ALA A 69 7.18 23.35 1.31
C ALA A 69 5.67 23.09 1.37
N TRP A 70 5.20 21.99 0.75
CA TRP A 70 3.79 21.60 0.81
C TRP A 70 3.38 21.18 2.23
N LEU A 71 4.17 20.34 2.90
CA LEU A 71 3.86 19.86 4.24
C LEU A 71 3.90 20.98 5.27
N SER A 72 4.86 21.91 5.18
CA SER A 72 4.93 23.08 6.06
C SER A 72 3.64 23.90 6.02
N LYS A 73 3.03 24.05 4.84
CA LYS A 73 1.74 24.76 4.66
C LYS A 73 0.53 24.01 5.21
N ASN A 74 0.62 22.68 5.35
CA ASN A 74 -0.48 21.80 5.75
C ASN A 74 -0.21 21.08 7.08
N LEU A 75 0.80 21.51 7.83
CA LEU A 75 1.38 20.73 8.93
C LEU A 75 0.37 20.40 10.04
N LEU A 76 -0.43 21.40 10.43
CA LEU A 76 -1.46 21.22 11.45
C LEU A 76 -2.50 20.17 11.01
N ALA A 77 -3.02 20.32 9.78
CA ALA A 77 -4.00 19.38 9.23
C ALA A 77 -3.44 17.95 9.17
N ILE A 78 -2.22 17.76 8.68
CA ILE A 78 -1.59 16.44 8.60
C ILE A 78 -1.33 15.85 9.99
N ARG A 79 -0.88 16.64 10.97
CA ARG A 79 -0.70 16.17 12.35
C ARG A 79 -2.04 15.74 12.97
N SER A 80 -3.07 16.56 12.83
CA SER A 80 -4.41 16.24 13.32
C SER A 80 -4.91 14.94 12.68
N PHE A 81 -4.83 14.80 11.36
CA PHE A 81 -5.29 13.57 10.71
C PHE A 81 -4.46 12.33 11.07
N VAL A 82 -3.16 12.47 11.35
CA VAL A 82 -2.36 11.34 11.85
C VAL A 82 -2.87 10.90 13.21
N VAL A 83 -3.03 11.83 14.16
CA VAL A 83 -3.50 11.51 15.52
C VAL A 83 -4.91 10.91 15.47
N PHE A 84 -5.84 11.58 14.79
CA PHE A 84 -7.22 11.10 14.67
C PHE A 84 -7.32 9.78 13.89
N GLY A 85 -6.59 9.65 12.78
CA GLY A 85 -6.62 8.45 11.95
C GLY A 85 -6.08 7.22 12.69
N VAL A 86 -4.94 7.34 13.37
CA VAL A 86 -4.39 6.24 14.17
C VAL A 86 -5.31 5.92 15.36
N ALA A 87 -5.75 6.93 16.11
CA ALA A 87 -6.62 6.71 17.28
C ALA A 87 -7.94 6.03 16.89
N LEU A 88 -8.62 6.53 15.86
CA LEU A 88 -9.88 5.97 15.39
C LEU A 88 -9.68 4.56 14.81
N SER A 89 -8.59 4.32 14.08
CA SER A 89 -8.22 2.97 13.64
C SER A 89 -8.06 2.03 14.83
N CYS A 90 -7.34 2.44 15.89
CA CYS A 90 -7.16 1.60 17.08
C CYS A 90 -8.51 1.29 17.75
N VAL A 91 -9.40 2.28 17.89
CA VAL A 91 -10.73 2.07 18.45
C VAL A 91 -11.52 1.05 17.63
N LEU A 92 -11.53 1.17 16.30
CA LEU A 92 -12.20 0.21 15.43
C LEU A 92 -11.59 -1.19 15.54
N PHE A 93 -10.27 -1.33 15.56
CA PHE A 93 -9.63 -2.64 15.75
C PHE A 93 -9.96 -3.29 17.09
N ILE A 94 -10.01 -2.53 18.18
CA ILE A 94 -10.40 -3.03 19.51
C ILE A 94 -11.90 -3.38 19.55
N HIS A 95 -12.74 -2.66 18.81
CA HIS A 95 -14.16 -2.99 18.69
C HIS A 95 -14.38 -4.31 17.95
N ILE A 96 -13.63 -4.52 16.87
CA ILE A 96 -13.75 -5.70 15.99
C ILE A 96 -13.12 -6.96 16.63
N PHE A 97 -11.96 -6.80 17.28
CA PHE A 97 -11.16 -7.90 17.80
C PHE A 97 -11.01 -7.82 19.32
N SER A 98 -11.04 -8.96 20.00
CA SER A 98 -10.71 -9.02 21.42
C SER A 98 -9.25 -8.63 21.65
N LEU A 99 -8.95 -7.90 22.74
CA LEU A 99 -7.61 -7.40 23.10
C LEU A 99 -6.52 -8.47 23.12
N PHE A 100 -6.89 -9.71 23.42
CA PHE A 100 -5.98 -10.86 23.51
C PHE A 100 -6.02 -11.78 22.28
N SER A 101 -6.65 -11.33 21.19
CA SER A 101 -6.66 -12.06 19.93
C SER A 101 -5.27 -12.07 19.27
N SER A 102 -4.98 -13.14 18.52
CA SER A 102 -3.80 -13.22 17.66
C SER A 102 -3.77 -12.07 16.63
N ALA A 103 -4.93 -11.57 16.21
CA ALA A 103 -5.06 -10.42 15.32
C ALA A 103 -4.45 -9.15 15.90
N ILE A 104 -4.78 -8.80 17.15
CA ILE A 104 -4.21 -7.62 17.82
C ILE A 104 -2.72 -7.79 18.09
N PHE A 105 -2.27 -9.01 18.45
CA PHE A 105 -0.85 -9.29 18.60
C PHE A 105 -0.07 -9.09 17.29
N LEU A 106 -0.58 -9.62 16.17
CA LEU A 106 0.02 -9.45 14.84
C LEU A 106 -0.03 -7.99 14.37
N LEU A 107 -1.09 -7.25 14.70
CA LEU A 107 -1.15 -5.81 14.45
C LEU A 107 -0.06 -5.07 15.24
N GLY A 108 0.16 -5.42 16.51
CA GLY A 108 1.25 -4.91 17.32
C GLY A 108 2.63 -5.17 16.70
N ILE A 109 2.87 -6.39 16.24
CA ILE A 109 4.11 -6.76 15.54
C ILE A 109 4.29 -5.93 14.25
N THR A 110 3.25 -5.78 13.44
CA THR A 110 3.36 -5.03 12.18
C THR A 110 3.55 -3.53 12.41
N LEU A 111 2.96 -2.95 13.46
CA LEU A 111 3.23 -1.57 13.90
C LEU A 111 4.68 -1.40 14.39
N LEU A 112 5.20 -2.35 15.19
CA LEU A 112 6.60 -2.33 15.62
C LEU A 112 7.54 -2.42 14.42
N LEU A 113 7.29 -3.34 13.50
CA LEU A 113 8.06 -3.48 12.25
C LEU A 113 8.01 -2.19 11.44
N SER A 114 6.85 -1.54 11.36
CA SER A 114 6.68 -0.25 10.71
C SER A 114 7.51 0.87 11.37
N ALA A 115 7.57 0.90 12.71
CA ALA A 115 8.38 1.85 13.47
C ALA A 115 9.89 1.67 13.17
N PHE A 116 10.40 0.44 13.23
CA PHE A 116 11.79 0.11 12.85
C PHE A 116 12.07 0.38 11.37
N TYR A 117 11.11 0.13 10.49
CA TYR A 117 11.24 0.41 9.06
C TYR A 117 11.36 1.91 8.77
N SER A 118 10.60 2.75 9.47
CA SER A 118 10.57 4.20 9.24
C SER A 118 11.79 4.95 9.77
N GLY A 119 12.58 4.31 10.62
CA GLY A 119 13.69 4.94 11.34
C GLY A 119 13.21 5.78 12.52
N LEU A 120 12.09 5.40 13.16
CA LEU A 120 11.68 5.98 14.43
C LEU A 120 12.75 5.74 15.50
N PHE A 121 13.37 4.56 15.45
CA PHE A 121 14.53 4.18 16.23
C PHE A 121 15.80 4.37 15.37
N SER A 122 16.62 5.37 15.70
CA SER A 122 17.75 5.79 14.86
C SER A 122 18.90 4.79 14.80
N TYR A 123 18.99 3.87 15.77
CA TYR A 123 20.08 2.89 15.87
C TYR A 123 19.88 1.68 14.95
N PHE A 124 18.66 1.41 14.50
CA PHE A 124 18.36 0.26 13.66
C PHE A 124 17.20 0.54 12.71
N ILE A 125 17.53 0.81 11.44
CA ILE A 125 16.58 1.20 10.40
C ILE A 125 16.47 0.05 9.39
N LEU A 126 15.41 -0.76 9.51
CA LEU A 126 15.23 -1.97 8.68
C LEU A 126 15.19 -1.68 7.17
N ARG A 127 14.72 -0.48 6.78
CA ARG A 127 14.66 -0.05 5.38
C ARG A 127 16.04 0.04 4.72
N GLU A 128 17.09 0.30 5.50
CA GLU A 128 18.45 0.52 4.98
C GLU A 128 19.18 -0.80 4.71
N ILE A 129 18.64 -1.94 5.17
CA ILE A 129 19.20 -3.27 4.92
C ILE A 129 19.01 -3.61 3.44
N PRO A 130 20.09 -3.93 2.71
CA PRO A 130 20.00 -4.22 1.28
C PRO A 130 19.03 -5.37 0.99
N PHE A 131 18.27 -5.27 -0.10
CA PHE A 131 17.29 -6.27 -0.58
C PHE A 131 16.07 -6.51 0.31
N LEU A 132 16.08 -6.08 1.57
CA LEU A 132 15.07 -6.44 2.55
C LEU A 132 13.80 -5.57 2.46
N LYS A 133 13.93 -4.36 1.90
CA LYS A 133 12.85 -3.35 1.81
C LYS A 133 11.56 -3.91 1.21
N ALA A 134 11.64 -4.53 0.03
CA ALA A 134 10.48 -5.05 -0.69
C ALA A 134 9.78 -6.18 0.09
N LEU A 135 10.56 -7.08 0.70
CA LEU A 135 10.05 -8.21 1.47
C LEU A 135 9.32 -7.77 2.75
N LEU A 136 9.89 -6.82 3.49
CA LEU A 136 9.25 -6.30 4.70
C LEU A 136 7.92 -5.61 4.40
N VAL A 137 7.89 -4.81 3.33
CA VAL A 137 6.66 -4.11 2.92
C VAL A 137 5.62 -5.13 2.46
N SER A 138 5.97 -6.10 1.62
CA SER A 138 5.01 -7.07 1.11
C SER A 138 4.41 -7.96 2.21
N ILE A 139 5.24 -8.44 3.15
CA ILE A 139 4.79 -9.22 4.31
C ILE A 139 3.89 -8.39 5.22
N SER A 140 4.25 -7.12 5.47
CA SER A 140 3.43 -6.25 6.34
C SER A 140 2.04 -6.02 5.76
N TRP A 141 1.96 -5.70 4.46
CA TRP A 141 0.68 -5.53 3.77
C TRP A 141 -0.13 -6.83 3.76
N PHE A 142 0.52 -7.97 3.53
CA PHE A 142 -0.13 -9.27 3.56
C PHE A 142 -0.72 -9.62 4.92
N ILE A 143 0.04 -9.45 6.00
CA ILE A 143 -0.43 -9.75 7.35
C ILE A 143 -1.65 -8.88 7.67
N VAL A 144 -1.53 -7.57 7.45
CA VAL A 144 -2.55 -6.60 7.85
C VAL A 144 -3.82 -6.71 7.02
N LEU A 145 -3.72 -6.83 5.69
CA LEU A 145 -4.90 -6.82 4.83
C LEU A 145 -5.52 -8.18 4.58
N VAL A 146 -4.73 -9.25 4.56
CA VAL A 146 -5.19 -10.57 4.11
C VAL A 146 -5.24 -11.55 5.27
N TYR A 147 -4.13 -11.71 6.01
CA TYR A 147 -4.08 -12.73 7.05
C TYR A 147 -5.01 -12.41 8.22
N ILE A 148 -4.88 -11.21 8.82
CA ILE A 148 -5.72 -10.79 9.96
C ILE A 148 -7.20 -10.84 9.56
N SER A 149 -7.52 -10.25 8.40
CA SER A 149 -8.90 -10.11 7.94
C SER A 149 -9.57 -11.45 7.68
N LYS A 150 -8.87 -12.41 7.06
CA LYS A 150 -9.41 -13.76 6.79
C LYS A 150 -9.35 -14.68 8.00
N SER A 151 -8.38 -14.52 8.90
CA SER A 151 -8.34 -15.30 10.15
C SER A 151 -9.56 -15.04 11.04
N TYR A 152 -10.26 -13.93 10.81
CA TYR A 152 -11.53 -13.62 11.45
C TYR A 152 -12.70 -14.28 10.69
N GLY A 153 -13.01 -15.52 11.07
CA GLY A 153 -14.23 -16.20 10.62
C GLY A 153 -14.19 -16.86 9.24
N HIS A 154 -13.06 -16.82 8.51
CA HIS A 154 -12.91 -17.47 7.21
C HIS A 154 -11.73 -18.43 7.14
N ASN A 155 -11.87 -19.46 6.31
CA ASN A 155 -10.78 -20.38 6.04
C ASN A 155 -9.74 -19.69 5.15
N PHE A 156 -8.62 -19.35 5.76
CA PHE A 156 -7.42 -18.95 5.04
C PHE A 156 -6.99 -20.09 4.10
N GLN A 157 -6.87 -19.81 2.80
CA GLN A 157 -6.56 -20.81 1.77
C GLN A 157 -5.13 -20.63 1.25
N TYR A 158 -4.50 -21.69 0.77
CA TYR A 158 -3.15 -21.61 0.18
C TYR A 158 -3.03 -20.57 -0.93
N ILE A 159 -4.07 -20.41 -1.75
CA ILE A 159 -4.11 -19.41 -2.82
C ILE A 159 -4.09 -17.95 -2.28
N ASP A 160 -4.38 -17.71 -1.00
CA ASP A 160 -4.21 -16.38 -0.39
C ASP A 160 -2.75 -15.92 -0.36
N PHE A 161 -1.78 -16.84 -0.37
CA PHE A 161 -0.37 -16.47 -0.53
C PHE A 161 -0.08 -15.78 -1.88
N SER A 162 -0.97 -15.88 -2.87
CA SER A 162 -0.84 -15.10 -4.11
C SER A 162 -0.84 -13.59 -3.85
N PHE A 163 -1.46 -13.10 -2.77
CA PHE A 163 -1.43 -11.68 -2.42
C PHE A 163 -0.03 -11.18 -2.03
N LEU A 164 0.90 -12.05 -1.60
CA LEU A 164 2.30 -11.66 -1.43
C LEU A 164 2.92 -11.22 -2.76
N ILE A 165 2.55 -11.87 -3.88
CA ILE A 165 3.01 -11.49 -5.23
C ILE A 165 2.47 -10.11 -5.59
N LEU A 166 1.20 -9.84 -5.31
CA LEU A 166 0.58 -8.52 -5.52
C LEU A 166 1.35 -7.43 -4.74
N PHE A 167 1.52 -7.61 -3.42
CA PHE A 167 2.17 -6.59 -2.61
C PHE A 167 3.65 -6.43 -2.94
N TYR A 168 4.34 -7.51 -3.32
CA TYR A 168 5.71 -7.43 -3.81
C TYR A 168 5.80 -6.72 -5.15
N ALA A 169 4.86 -6.93 -6.07
CA ALA A 169 4.80 -6.18 -7.32
C ALA A 169 4.65 -4.67 -7.04
N LEU A 170 3.75 -4.30 -6.14
CA LEU A 170 3.49 -2.92 -5.74
C LEU A 170 4.71 -2.20 -5.14
N THR A 171 5.67 -2.92 -4.55
CA THR A 171 6.90 -2.28 -4.06
C THR A 171 7.78 -1.77 -5.19
N LEU A 172 7.68 -2.31 -6.41
CA LEU A 172 8.52 -1.91 -7.56
C LEU A 172 8.28 -0.46 -7.99
N PRO A 173 7.06 -0.02 -8.36
CA PRO A 173 6.80 1.39 -8.65
C PRO A 173 6.97 2.26 -7.39
N SER A 174 6.76 1.70 -6.18
CA SER A 174 7.02 2.43 -4.94
C SER A 174 8.50 2.75 -4.73
N ASP A 175 9.39 1.80 -4.95
CA ASP A 175 10.84 2.00 -4.85
C ASP A 175 11.36 2.88 -5.98
N LEU A 176 10.71 2.82 -7.15
CA LEU A 176 11.04 3.70 -8.27
C LEU A 176 10.77 5.18 -7.96
N LYS A 177 9.75 5.49 -7.12
CA LYS A 177 9.51 6.86 -6.61
C LYS A 177 10.71 7.38 -5.81
N ASP A 178 11.35 6.48 -5.06
CA ASP A 178 12.40 6.81 -4.12
C ASP A 178 13.82 6.70 -4.72
N ILE A 179 13.98 6.18 -5.94
CA ILE A 179 15.29 5.86 -6.54
C ILE A 179 16.29 7.02 -6.56
N LYS A 180 15.81 8.26 -6.66
CA LYS A 180 16.65 9.47 -6.69
C LYS A 180 17.16 9.90 -5.30
N PHE A 181 16.52 9.41 -4.25
CA PHE A 181 16.77 9.81 -2.86
C PHE A 181 17.36 8.67 -2.01
N ASP A 182 17.07 7.42 -2.39
CA ASP A 182 17.58 6.24 -1.71
C ASP A 182 19.08 6.05 -2.04
N PRO A 183 19.96 5.92 -1.03
CA PRO A 183 21.37 5.60 -1.24
C PRO A 183 21.56 4.34 -2.10
N ALA A 184 22.61 4.31 -2.92
CA ALA A 184 22.91 3.19 -3.81
C ALA A 184 23.11 1.85 -3.07
N PHE A 185 23.56 1.89 -1.81
CA PHE A 185 23.78 0.69 -1.01
C PHE A 185 22.49 -0.02 -0.59
N PHE A 186 21.31 0.62 -0.69
CA PHE A 186 20.03 -0.04 -0.40
C PHE A 186 19.72 -1.20 -1.37
N LYS A 187 20.35 -1.22 -2.56
CA LYS A 187 20.21 -2.28 -3.57
C LYS A 187 18.74 -2.69 -3.81
N THR A 188 17.86 -1.71 -3.94
CA THR A 188 16.46 -1.94 -4.32
C THR A 188 16.39 -2.48 -5.74
N ILE A 189 15.33 -3.20 -6.10
CA ILE A 189 15.18 -3.78 -7.43
C ILE A 189 15.31 -2.70 -8.53
N PRO A 190 14.64 -1.53 -8.42
CA PRO A 190 14.84 -0.45 -9.39
C PRO A 190 16.27 0.06 -9.53
N GLN A 191 17.07 0.07 -8.45
CA GLN A 191 18.49 0.44 -8.52
C GLN A 191 19.33 -0.60 -9.26
N LEU A 192 18.96 -1.88 -9.18
CA LEU A 192 19.72 -2.99 -9.77
C LEU A 192 19.42 -3.21 -11.26
N ILE A 193 18.14 -3.15 -11.64
CA ILE A 193 17.71 -3.50 -13.01
C ILE A 193 17.25 -2.29 -13.82
N GLY A 194 17.11 -1.13 -13.19
CA GLY A 194 16.68 0.12 -13.82
C GLY A 194 15.15 0.22 -14.01
N SER A 195 14.69 1.45 -14.23
CA SER A 195 13.26 1.80 -14.27
C SER A 195 12.42 0.97 -15.24
N LYS A 196 12.90 0.82 -16.48
CA LYS A 196 12.19 0.08 -17.54
C LYS A 196 11.99 -1.39 -17.16
N LYS A 197 13.05 -2.07 -16.71
CA LYS A 197 12.97 -3.49 -16.35
C LYS A 197 12.12 -3.71 -15.10
N SER A 198 12.15 -2.77 -14.14
CA SER A 198 11.28 -2.84 -12.95
C SER A 198 9.80 -2.74 -13.26
N LEU A 199 9.39 -1.87 -14.20
CA LEU A 199 7.98 -1.78 -14.57
C LEU A 199 7.52 -2.95 -15.44
N ILE A 200 8.41 -3.51 -16.26
CA ILE A 200 8.13 -4.78 -16.95
C ILE A 200 7.92 -5.90 -15.92
N LEU A 201 8.82 -6.02 -14.93
CA LEU A 201 8.70 -7.01 -13.85
C LEU A 201 7.41 -6.80 -13.04
N PHE A 202 7.02 -5.56 -12.75
CA PHE A 202 5.74 -5.25 -12.14
C PHE A 202 4.57 -5.84 -12.93
N ASN A 203 4.49 -5.60 -14.24
CA ASN A 203 3.41 -6.15 -15.07
C ASN A 203 3.44 -7.68 -15.13
N VAL A 204 4.63 -8.29 -15.17
CA VAL A 204 4.76 -9.77 -15.15
C VAL A 204 4.23 -10.36 -13.85
N LEU A 205 4.61 -9.78 -12.70
CA LEU A 205 4.12 -10.24 -11.39
C LEU A 205 2.62 -10.00 -11.23
N MET A 206 2.10 -8.87 -11.72
CA MET A 206 0.66 -8.59 -11.75
C MET A 206 -0.09 -9.59 -12.63
N ALA A 207 0.42 -9.90 -13.83
CA ALA A 207 -0.16 -10.92 -14.69
C ALA A 207 -0.19 -12.29 -14.01
N PHE A 208 0.89 -12.67 -13.33
CA PHE A 208 0.96 -13.94 -12.60
C PHE A 208 -0.04 -13.98 -11.43
N PHE A 209 -0.14 -12.91 -10.63
CA PHE A 209 -1.15 -12.79 -9.57
C PHE A 209 -2.58 -12.92 -10.10
N LEU A 210 -2.90 -12.21 -11.18
CA LEU A 210 -4.23 -12.23 -11.80
C LEU A 210 -4.54 -13.62 -12.38
N LEU A 211 -3.58 -14.26 -13.05
CA LEU A 211 -3.73 -15.61 -13.60
C LEU A 211 -4.04 -16.64 -12.50
N LEU A 212 -3.29 -16.62 -11.39
CA LEU A 212 -3.53 -17.52 -10.26
C LEU A 212 -4.96 -17.35 -9.72
N ASN A 213 -5.43 -16.12 -9.56
CA ASN A 213 -6.78 -15.86 -9.04
C ASN A 213 -7.89 -16.15 -10.07
N CYS A 214 -7.62 -16.03 -11.37
CA CYS A 214 -8.53 -16.48 -12.43
C CYS A 214 -8.68 -18.00 -12.45
N ILE A 215 -7.57 -18.75 -12.42
CA ILE A 215 -7.59 -20.23 -12.45
C ILE A 215 -8.33 -20.78 -11.23
N ASN A 216 -8.20 -20.12 -10.08
CA ASN A 216 -8.92 -20.47 -8.86
C ASN A 216 -10.35 -19.91 -8.80
N GLY A 217 -10.85 -19.29 -9.88
CA GLY A 217 -12.22 -18.81 -10.00
C GLY A 217 -12.59 -17.64 -9.08
N ARG A 218 -11.58 -16.96 -8.49
CA ARG A 218 -11.76 -15.81 -7.58
C ARG A 218 -11.90 -14.48 -8.31
N LEU A 219 -11.33 -14.39 -9.51
CA LEU A 219 -11.43 -13.22 -10.39
C LEU A 219 -11.96 -13.61 -11.76
N ASN A 220 -12.81 -12.75 -12.33
CA ASN A 220 -13.27 -12.90 -13.69
C ASN A 220 -12.13 -12.69 -14.71
N PHE A 221 -12.03 -13.58 -15.70
CA PHE A 221 -10.98 -13.56 -16.71
C PHE A 221 -10.94 -12.24 -17.52
N PHE A 222 -12.09 -11.75 -18.01
CA PHE A 222 -12.17 -10.51 -18.77
C PHE A 222 -11.81 -9.29 -17.92
N TYR A 223 -12.22 -9.30 -16.65
CA TYR A 223 -11.86 -8.24 -15.71
C TYR A 223 -10.34 -8.23 -15.47
N SER A 224 -9.73 -9.38 -15.25
CA SER A 224 -8.28 -9.52 -15.10
C SER A 224 -7.49 -9.07 -16.33
N ILE A 225 -7.96 -9.38 -17.55
CA ILE A 225 -7.36 -8.85 -18.79
C ILE A 225 -7.45 -7.33 -18.82
N SER A 226 -8.60 -6.77 -18.43
CA SER A 226 -8.81 -5.31 -18.41
C SER A 226 -7.85 -4.60 -17.44
N ILE A 227 -7.62 -5.18 -16.25
CA ILE A 227 -6.60 -4.68 -15.31
C ILE A 227 -5.22 -4.72 -15.95
N LEU A 228 -4.83 -5.85 -16.52
CA LEU A 228 -3.50 -6.02 -17.09
C LEU A 228 -3.24 -5.05 -18.25
N LEU A 229 -4.21 -4.89 -19.16
CA LEU A 229 -4.14 -3.92 -20.26
C LEU A 229 -3.99 -2.50 -19.73
N PHE A 230 -4.77 -2.11 -18.72
CA PHE A 230 -4.64 -0.80 -18.09
C PHE A 230 -3.22 -0.57 -17.53
N LEU A 231 -2.64 -1.55 -16.83
CA LEU A 231 -1.30 -1.45 -16.24
C LEU A 231 -0.18 -1.41 -17.28
N ILE A 232 -0.32 -2.15 -18.38
CA ILE A 232 0.59 -2.09 -19.53
C ILE A 232 0.54 -0.71 -20.16
N LEU A 233 -0.65 -0.18 -20.43
CA LEU A 233 -0.83 1.16 -20.98
C LEU A 233 -0.27 2.24 -20.05
N LEU A 234 -0.48 2.09 -18.74
CA LEU A 234 0.09 2.99 -17.73
C LEU A 234 1.63 2.97 -17.76
N THR A 235 2.22 1.78 -17.90
CA THR A 235 3.66 1.59 -18.02
C THR A 235 4.20 2.22 -19.30
N LEU A 236 3.56 1.99 -20.44
CA LEU A 236 3.94 2.60 -21.72
C LEU A 236 3.88 4.13 -21.64
N TYR A 237 2.80 4.67 -21.07
CA TYR A 237 2.65 6.10 -20.90
C TYR A 237 3.73 6.71 -19.99
N TYR A 238 4.11 6.03 -18.90
CA TYR A 238 5.25 6.44 -18.08
C TYR A 238 6.55 6.46 -18.88
N LEU A 239 6.84 5.40 -19.63
CA LEU A 239 8.09 5.29 -20.41
C LEU A 239 8.18 6.35 -21.51
N LEU A 240 7.05 6.79 -22.08
CA LEU A 240 6.99 7.83 -23.10
C LEU A 240 7.11 9.25 -22.53
N LYS A 241 6.55 9.51 -21.33
CA LYS A 241 6.37 10.87 -20.79
C LYS A 241 7.21 11.21 -19.54
N SER A 242 8.03 10.27 -19.08
CA SER A 242 9.08 10.27 -18.02
C SER A 242 9.13 11.43 -17.02
N SER A 243 9.16 12.71 -17.44
CA SER A 243 9.39 13.87 -16.58
C SER A 243 8.17 14.38 -15.77
N SER A 244 6.93 14.02 -16.14
CA SER A 244 5.71 14.57 -15.50
C SER A 244 4.76 13.52 -14.91
N PHE A 245 5.10 12.24 -15.00
CA PHE A 245 4.20 11.16 -14.62
C PHE A 245 4.25 10.87 -13.11
N ARG A 246 3.07 10.73 -12.51
CA ARG A 246 2.90 10.36 -11.09
C ARG A 246 2.92 8.85 -10.93
N LEU A 247 4.04 8.33 -10.44
CA LEU A 247 4.18 6.90 -10.12
C LEU A 247 3.18 6.44 -9.04
N GLU A 248 2.58 7.35 -8.27
CA GLU A 248 1.47 7.06 -7.35
C GLU A 248 0.23 6.50 -8.07
N LEU A 249 0.09 6.69 -9.39
CA LEU A 249 -1.01 6.09 -10.14
C LEU A 249 -0.94 4.57 -10.21
N PHE A 250 0.24 3.96 -10.01
CA PHE A 250 0.35 2.50 -9.90
C PHE A 250 -0.35 1.96 -8.65
N ASP A 251 -0.51 2.78 -7.60
CA ASP A 251 -1.26 2.42 -6.40
C ASP A 251 -2.76 2.20 -6.73
N PHE A 252 -3.25 2.68 -7.88
CA PHE A 252 -4.62 2.41 -8.37
C PHE A 252 -4.87 0.92 -8.63
N SER A 253 -3.83 0.11 -8.83
CA SER A 253 -3.96 -1.34 -8.94
C SER A 253 -4.65 -1.96 -7.72
N LEU A 254 -4.48 -1.40 -6.51
CA LEU A 254 -5.22 -1.86 -5.32
C LEU A 254 -6.73 -1.66 -5.47
N VAL A 255 -7.15 -0.51 -6.01
CA VAL A 255 -8.57 -0.21 -6.28
C VAL A 255 -9.10 -1.19 -7.31
N LEU A 256 -8.40 -1.35 -8.43
CA LEU A 256 -8.83 -2.24 -9.52
C LEU A 256 -8.95 -3.69 -9.04
N VAL A 257 -7.94 -4.20 -8.33
CA VAL A 257 -7.98 -5.56 -7.77
C VAL A 257 -9.12 -5.69 -6.76
N GLY A 258 -9.28 -4.74 -5.84
CA GLY A 258 -10.37 -4.71 -4.87
C GLY A 258 -11.75 -4.78 -5.51
N LEU A 259 -12.02 -3.91 -6.49
CA LEU A 259 -13.27 -3.94 -7.26
C LEU A 259 -13.46 -5.26 -8.02
N GLY A 260 -12.37 -5.85 -8.53
CA GLY A 260 -12.40 -7.15 -9.17
C GLY A 260 -12.89 -8.25 -8.25
N PHE A 261 -12.40 -8.30 -7.02
CA PHE A 261 -12.90 -9.25 -6.03
C PHE A 261 -14.33 -8.92 -5.58
N LEU A 262 -14.64 -7.63 -5.37
CA LEU A 262 -15.97 -7.17 -4.94
C LEU A 262 -17.08 -7.58 -5.92
N PHE A 263 -16.82 -7.50 -7.23
CA PHE A 263 -17.78 -7.83 -8.27
C PHE A 263 -17.62 -9.25 -8.84
N SER A 264 -16.65 -10.03 -8.36
CA SER A 264 -16.54 -11.44 -8.71
C SER A 264 -17.44 -12.25 -7.79
N ALA A 265 -18.41 -12.97 -8.36
CA ALA A 265 -19.52 -13.64 -7.66
C ALA A 265 -19.12 -14.84 -6.76
N LYS A 266 -17.84 -14.97 -6.37
CA LYS A 266 -17.32 -16.09 -5.59
C LYS A 266 -16.39 -15.60 -4.48
N PHE A 267 -16.98 -15.13 -3.39
CA PHE A 267 -16.30 -15.01 -2.09
C PHE A 267 -17.27 -15.33 -0.95
#